data_AF-N2B9H8-F1
#
_entry.id   AF-N2B9H8-F1
#
_cell.length_a   1.000
_cell.length_b   1.000
_cell.length_c   1.000
_cell.angle_alpha   90.00
_cell.angle_beta   90.00
_cell.angle_gamma   90.00
#
_symmetry.space_group_name_H-M   'P 1'
#
loop_
_entity.id
_entity.type
_entity.pdbx_description
1 polymer ?
#
loop_
_entity_poly.entity_id
_entity_poly.type
_entity_poly.pdbx_seq_one_letter_code
_entity_poly.pdbx_strand_id
1 'polypeptide(L)'
;MKRETTPQKVSDKIIELCNKVVPEAEPIYVPVKAAVWSRLHECFPNVQQMVREHGGQPINGWAIWQWANILVEAEAHSVWKSPEGQLIDVTPHDNLNLTHNYNIYFR
;
A
#
# COMPACT_ATOMS: atom_id res chain seq x y z
N MET A 1 -12.83 -18.86 1.18
CA MET A 1 -13.17 -17.71 2.07
C MET A 1 -12.75 -16.43 1.37
N LYS A 2 -13.57 -15.37 1.36
CA LYS A 2 -13.13 -14.08 0.82
C LYS A 2 -12.08 -13.50 1.78
N ARG A 3 -10.91 -13.14 1.26
CA ARG A 3 -9.83 -12.45 1.98
C ARG A 3 -9.82 -10.98 1.56
N GLU A 4 -9.24 -10.12 2.39
CA GLU A 4 -9.05 -8.71 2.07
C GLU A 4 -8.12 -8.53 0.87
N THR A 5 -8.50 -7.72 -0.11
CA THR A 5 -7.70 -7.48 -1.31
C THR A 5 -7.58 -5.98 -1.56
N THR A 6 -6.58 -5.58 -2.33
CA THR A 6 -6.58 -4.23 -2.91
C THR A 6 -7.84 -4.05 -3.77
N PRO A 7 -8.61 -2.96 -3.60
CA PRO A 7 -9.69 -2.62 -4.51
C PRO A 7 -9.18 -2.50 -5.95
N GLN A 8 -9.98 -2.96 -6.92
CA GLN A 8 -9.65 -2.82 -8.35
C GLN A 8 -9.72 -1.38 -8.87
N LYS A 9 -10.43 -0.51 -8.14
CA LYS A 9 -10.58 0.90 -8.48
C LYS A 9 -10.83 1.74 -7.24
N VAL A 10 -10.37 2.97 -7.27
CA VAL A 10 -10.81 4.02 -6.33
C VAL A 10 -12.29 4.29 -6.57
N SER A 11 -13.09 4.20 -5.50
CA SER A 11 -14.53 4.46 -5.51
C SER A 11 -14.85 5.66 -4.62
N ASP A 12 -16.06 6.22 -4.73
CA ASP A 12 -16.49 7.35 -3.89
C ASP A 12 -16.37 7.04 -2.40
N LYS A 13 -16.63 5.78 -1.99
CA LYS A 13 -16.45 5.33 -0.60
C LYS A 13 -14.98 5.35 -0.15
N ILE A 14 -14.06 5.02 -1.05
CA ILE A 14 -12.61 5.10 -0.78
C ILE A 14 -12.21 6.56 -0.65
N ILE A 15 -12.68 7.44 -1.54
CA ILE A 15 -12.42 8.88 -1.47
C ILE A 15 -12.97 9.48 -0.17
N GLU A 16 -14.19 9.09 0.23
CA GLU A 16 -14.80 9.51 1.49
C GLU A 16 -13.98 9.04 2.70
N LEU A 17 -13.52 7.78 2.69
CA LEU A 17 -12.66 7.23 3.74
C LEU A 17 -11.33 7.98 3.82
N CYS A 18 -10.64 8.19 2.69
CA CYS A 18 -9.40 8.94 2.62
C CYS A 18 -9.56 10.33 3.26
N ASN A 19 -10.58 11.10 2.83
CA ASN A 19 -10.84 12.44 3.36
C ASN A 19 -11.21 12.47 4.85
N LYS A 20 -11.82 11.40 5.38
CA LYS A 20 -12.13 11.29 6.81
C LYS A 20 -10.88 11.04 7.65
N VAL A 21 -9.90 10.32 7.13
CA VAL A 21 -8.66 9.97 7.83
C VAL A 21 -7.60 11.07 7.67
N VAL A 22 -7.44 11.58 6.46
CA VAL A 22 -6.56 12.70 6.11
C VAL A 22 -7.34 13.67 5.21
N PRO A 23 -7.73 14.86 5.70
CA PRO A 23 -8.45 15.83 4.89
C PRO A 23 -7.69 16.17 3.60
N GLU A 24 -8.41 16.20 2.47
CA GLU A 24 -7.87 16.53 1.14
C GLU A 24 -6.87 15.50 0.59
N ALA A 25 -6.71 14.33 1.21
CA ALA A 25 -5.84 13.29 0.68
C ALA A 25 -6.42 12.64 -0.58
N GLU A 26 -5.60 12.58 -1.62
CA GLU A 26 -5.90 11.87 -2.86
C GLU A 26 -5.24 10.49 -2.87
N PRO A 27 -6.00 9.39 -3.02
CA PRO A 27 -5.43 8.06 -3.12
C PRO A 27 -4.72 7.86 -4.46
N ILE A 28 -3.54 7.22 -4.41
CA ILE A 28 -2.71 6.89 -5.56
C ILE A 28 -2.50 5.38 -5.67
N TYR A 29 -2.25 4.89 -6.88
CA TYR A 29 -1.81 3.52 -7.08
C TYR A 29 -0.29 3.44 -6.95
N VAL A 30 0.19 2.63 -6.00
CA VAL A 30 1.61 2.37 -5.75
C VAL A 30 1.94 0.95 -6.22
N PRO A 31 2.92 0.75 -7.12
CA PRO A 31 3.30 -0.58 -7.56
C PRO A 31 3.87 -1.41 -6.40
N VAL A 32 3.46 -2.68 -6.32
CA VAL A 32 4.00 -3.63 -5.36
C VAL A 32 5.18 -4.37 -6.00
N LYS A 33 6.37 -4.24 -5.43
CA LYS A 33 7.58 -4.94 -5.87
C LYS A 33 8.29 -5.49 -4.64
N ALA A 34 7.79 -6.61 -4.15
CA ALA A 34 8.37 -7.29 -3.00
C ALA A 34 9.82 -7.71 -3.29
N ALA A 35 10.72 -7.45 -2.34
CA ALA A 35 12.06 -8.02 -2.39
C ALA A 35 12.02 -9.48 -1.90
N VAL A 36 13.01 -10.28 -2.29
CA VAL A 36 13.07 -11.71 -1.91
C VAL A 36 13.11 -11.91 -0.39
N TRP A 37 13.70 -10.95 0.33
CA TRP A 37 13.81 -10.97 1.79
C TRP A 37 12.59 -10.35 2.49
N SER A 38 11.65 -9.74 1.75
CA SER A 38 10.51 -9.05 2.34
C SER A 38 9.57 -10.02 3.03
N ARG A 39 9.17 -9.67 4.24
CA ARG A 39 8.26 -10.48 5.06
C ARG A 39 6.82 -10.05 4.80
N LEU A 40 5.92 -11.03 4.70
CA LEU A 40 4.50 -10.83 4.52
C LEU A 40 3.95 -9.92 5.64
N HIS A 41 3.20 -8.87 5.26
CA HIS A 41 2.54 -7.92 6.17
C HIS A 41 3.46 -7.09 7.09
N GLU A 42 4.78 -7.17 6.93
CA GLU A 42 5.77 -6.47 7.78
C GLU A 42 6.30 -5.21 7.10
N CYS A 43 5.43 -4.24 6.79
CA CYS A 43 5.78 -3.11 5.94
C CYS A 43 6.88 -2.19 6.51
N PHE A 44 6.82 -1.86 7.81
CA PHE A 44 7.83 -0.99 8.42
C PHE A 44 9.23 -1.64 8.44
N PRO A 45 9.42 -2.90 8.90
CA PRO A 45 10.72 -3.55 8.79
C PRO A 45 11.20 -3.71 7.35
N ASN A 46 10.29 -4.02 6.42
CA ASN A 46 10.66 -4.19 5.02
C ASN A 46 11.19 -2.88 4.41
N VAL A 47 10.48 -1.78 4.58
CA VAL A 47 10.91 -0.48 4.07
C VAL A 47 12.22 -0.04 4.74
N GLN A 48 12.38 -0.25 6.04
CA GLN A 48 13.65 0.04 6.71
C GLN A 48 14.82 -0.74 6.12
N GLN A 49 14.62 -2.02 5.77
CA GLN A 49 15.64 -2.82 5.10
C GLN A 49 15.93 -2.30 3.67
N MET A 50 14.88 -1.98 2.91
CA MET A 50 15.03 -1.40 1.57
C MET A 50 15.87 -0.12 1.61
N VAL A 51 15.59 0.76 2.58
CA VAL A 51 16.33 2.01 2.78
C VAL A 51 17.79 1.75 3.15
N ARG A 52 18.08 0.75 3.99
CA ARG A 52 19.47 0.39 4.35
C ARG A 52 20.25 -0.14 3.14
N GLU A 53 19.60 -0.92 2.27
CA GLU A 53 20.27 -1.57 1.13
C GLU A 53 20.40 -0.65 -0.09
N HIS A 54 19.42 0.24 -0.31
CA HIS A 54 19.28 1.00 -1.56
C HIS A 54 19.14 2.52 -1.37
N GLY A 55 19.19 3.03 -0.13
CA GLY A 55 18.95 4.44 0.18
C GLY A 55 17.48 4.84 0.01
N GLY A 56 17.22 6.13 -0.18
CA GLY A 56 15.85 6.66 -0.23
C GLY A 56 15.27 6.86 1.17
N GLN A 57 13.94 6.75 1.31
CA GLN A 57 13.28 7.03 2.59
C GLN A 57 11.94 6.29 2.76
N PRO A 58 11.51 6.03 4.00
CA PRO A 58 10.16 5.54 4.27
C PRO A 58 9.12 6.65 4.06
N ILE A 59 8.00 6.29 3.44
CA ILE A 59 6.82 7.15 3.34
C ILE A 59 5.67 6.44 4.04
N ASN A 60 5.27 6.99 5.19
CA ASN A 60 4.19 6.46 6.01
C ASN A 60 2.86 7.09 5.62
N GLY A 61 1.82 6.27 5.57
CA GLY A 61 0.47 6.66 5.23
C GLY A 61 -0.45 5.47 5.44
N TRP A 62 -1.33 5.24 4.49
CA TRP A 62 -2.40 4.27 4.64
C TRP A 62 -2.59 3.44 3.37
N ALA A 63 -2.61 2.12 3.50
CA ALA A 63 -3.03 1.22 2.43
C ALA A 63 -4.54 0.98 2.51
N ILE A 64 -5.20 0.89 1.36
CA ILE A 64 -6.63 0.55 1.29
C ILE A 64 -6.82 -0.94 1.02
N TRP A 65 -7.54 -1.58 1.92
CA TRP A 65 -7.98 -2.97 1.81
C TRP A 65 -9.50 -3.05 1.65
N GLN A 66 -9.97 -4.05 0.92
CA GLN A 66 -11.40 -4.29 0.72
C GLN A 66 -11.74 -5.76 0.95
N TRP A 67 -12.70 -5.98 1.84
CA TRP A 67 -13.30 -7.29 2.05
C TRP A 67 -14.65 -7.37 1.35
N ALA A 68 -14.66 -8.06 0.19
CA ALA A 68 -15.85 -8.20 -0.64
C ALA A 68 -16.50 -6.83 -0.93
N ASN A 69 -17.82 -6.72 -0.78
CA ASN A 69 -18.57 -5.46 -0.84
C ASN A 69 -19.00 -4.98 0.56
N ILE A 70 -18.35 -5.49 1.61
CA ILE A 70 -18.80 -5.33 3.00
C ILE A 70 -17.99 -4.25 3.71
N LEU A 71 -16.67 -4.28 3.56
CA LEU A 71 -15.75 -3.41 4.29
C LEU A 71 -14.68 -2.84 3.36
N VAL A 72 -14.37 -1.56 3.56
CA VAL A 72 -13.16 -0.90 3.09
C VAL A 72 -12.41 -0.41 4.32
N GLU A 73 -11.13 -0.72 4.39
CA GLU A 73 -10.27 -0.43 5.53
C GLU A 73 -9.06 0.39 5.09
N ALA A 74 -8.62 1.29 5.96
CA ALA A 74 -7.35 1.99 5.84
C ALA A 74 -6.40 1.43 6.91
N GLU A 75 -5.37 0.71 6.47
CA GLU A 75 -4.36 0.15 7.36
C GLU A 75 -3.11 1.03 7.37
N ALA A 76 -2.54 1.27 8.56
CA ALA A 76 -1.31 2.05 8.68
C ALA A 76 -0.18 1.33 7.92
N HIS A 77 0.41 2.00 6.94
CA HIS A 77 1.31 1.36 5.99
C HIS A 77 2.53 2.22 5.67
N SER A 78 3.62 1.55 5.28
CA SER A 78 4.84 2.20 4.82
C SER A 78 5.21 1.72 3.43
N VAL A 79 5.51 2.67 2.55
CA VAL A 79 6.07 2.41 1.21
C VAL A 79 7.46 3.02 1.10
N TRP A 80 8.29 2.47 0.24
CA TRP A 80 9.62 3.00 -0.03
C TRP A 80 9.55 4.10 -1.08
N LYS A 81 10.14 5.26 -0.80
CA LYS A 81 10.49 6.25 -1.83
C LYS A 81 11.95 6.06 -2.23
N SER A 82 12.18 5.68 -3.49
CA SER A 82 13.52 5.52 -4.02
C SER A 82 14.29 6.85 -4.05
N PRO A 83 15.63 6.83 -4.14
CA PRO A 83 16.44 8.03 -4.34
C PRO A 83 15.99 8.89 -5.55
N GLU A 84 15.47 8.24 -6.59
CA GLU A 84 14.94 8.87 -7.81
C GLU A 84 13.50 9.39 -7.63
N GLY A 85 12.90 9.17 -6.46
CA GLY A 85 11.60 9.69 -6.07
C GLY A 85 10.42 8.77 -6.38
N GLN A 86 10.64 7.54 -6.84
CA GLN A 86 9.58 6.58 -7.13
C GLN A 86 8.99 6.01 -5.84
N LEU A 87 7.66 5.92 -5.75
CA LEU A 87 6.98 5.21 -4.67
C LEU A 87 6.77 3.75 -5.04
N ILE A 88 7.23 2.85 -4.18
CA ILE A 88 7.14 1.40 -4.38
C ILE A 88 6.75 0.77 -3.05
N ASP A 89 5.72 -0.07 -3.08
CA ASP A 89 5.40 -0.92 -1.96
C ASP A 89 6.26 -2.19 -2.04
N VAL A 90 7.13 -2.38 -1.05
CA VAL A 90 8.08 -3.49 -1.00
C VAL A 90 7.55 -4.66 -0.19
N THR A 91 6.31 -4.58 0.30
CA THR A 91 5.69 -5.60 1.14
C THR A 91 4.86 -6.53 0.26
N PRO A 92 5.09 -7.85 0.29
CA PRO A 92 4.16 -8.79 -0.34
C PRO A 92 2.86 -8.87 0.47
N HIS A 93 1.75 -9.12 -0.21
CA HIS A 93 0.43 -9.32 0.40
C HIS A 93 -0.21 -10.58 -0.17
N ASP A 94 -1.11 -11.22 0.59
CA ASP A 94 -1.69 -12.54 0.27
C ASP A 94 -2.53 -12.61 -1.01
N ASN A 95 -2.84 -11.46 -1.63
CA ASN A 95 -3.73 -11.36 -2.78
C ASN A 95 -3.01 -10.83 -4.04
N LEU A 96 -1.96 -11.53 -4.44
CA LEU A 96 -1.40 -11.45 -5.80
C LEU A 96 -2.40 -12.03 -6.83
N ASN A 97 -3.55 -11.37 -7.04
CA ASN A 97 -4.26 -11.52 -8.29
C ASN A 97 -3.31 -11.00 -9.39
N LEU A 98 -2.78 -11.93 -10.19
CA LEU A 98 -1.73 -11.75 -11.20
C LEU A 98 -2.00 -10.67 -12.27
N THR A 99 -3.15 -10.00 -12.22
CA THR A 99 -3.55 -8.95 -13.16
C THR A 99 -3.26 -7.53 -12.66
N HIS A 100 -3.03 -7.32 -11.35
CA HIS A 100 -2.80 -6.00 -10.78
C HIS A 100 -1.81 -6.06 -9.63
N ASN A 101 -0.59 -5.56 -9.86
CA ASN A 101 0.50 -5.59 -8.88
C ASN A 101 0.70 -4.18 -8.28
N TYR A 102 -0.35 -3.65 -7.65
CA TYR A 102 -0.37 -2.35 -7.00
C TYR A 102 -1.18 -2.39 -5.70
N ASN A 103 -0.93 -1.42 -4.82
CA ASN A 103 -1.76 -1.05 -3.68
C ASN A 103 -2.32 0.35 -3.87
N ILE A 104 -3.49 0.63 -3.30
CA ILE A 104 -4.02 1.99 -3.21
C ILE A 104 -3.51 2.58 -1.90
N TYR A 105 -2.89 3.75 -1.99
CA TYR A 105 -2.20 4.40 -0.89
C TYR A 105 -2.57 5.87 -0.80
N PHE A 106 -2.69 6.42 0.41
CA PHE A 106 -2.89 7.86 0.64
C PHE A 106 -2.15 8.31 1.92
N ARG A 107 -1.90 9.62 2.04
CA ARG A 107 -1.18 10.22 3.16
C ARG A 107 -1.46 11.71 3.29
#